data_AF-A0A3C0W073-F1
#
_entry.id   AF-A0A3C0W073-F1
#
_cell.length_a   1.000
_cell.length_b   1.000
_cell.length_c   1.000
_cell.angle_alpha   90.00
_cell.angle_beta   90.00
_cell.angle_gamma   90.00
#
_symmetry.space_group_name_H-M   'P 1'
#
loop_
_entity.id
_entity.type
_entity.pdbx_description
1 polymer ?
#
loop_
_entity_poly.entity_id
_entity_poly.type
_entity_poly.pdbx_seq_one_letter_code
_entity_poly.pdbx_strand_id
1 'polypeptide(L)'
;MNKGTLYLGDDGEWFEDFKPSDISRVTSDRLFGVDTATGKTRWEYSGGAIINSTITIGEDVIYFIESTAEEARAKAGTIQTIGQLTHQKLVALDLNSGQRQWERDHDFSKLQFMTYLVYADDMLIATGTDKDKNYHTYALAASRRVTKTEDGDSSILPPGSLLWEDHHKEGKGHHSGHLQHPVIVGDTFYSDQWAFDLKSGKQIRDDLPERRGCGTMSASRHSMFFRHYFHGMWNLDTNKRTQFEGIRSGCWLGLIPAGGMLLAPETSAGCSCTHSIQTSVGYLPRSLE
;
A
#
# COMPACT_ATOMS: atom_id res chain seq x y z
N MET A 1 13.53 -36.10 -0.92
CA MET A 1 12.10 -35.92 -1.24
C MET A 1 11.98 -35.53 -2.70
N ASN A 2 11.00 -36.07 -3.43
CA ASN A 2 10.77 -35.70 -4.82
C ASN A 2 10.12 -34.32 -4.89
N LYS A 3 10.51 -33.48 -5.86
CA LYS A 3 9.84 -32.20 -6.11
C LYS A 3 8.36 -32.49 -6.42
N GLY A 4 7.44 -31.87 -5.68
CA GLY A 4 5.99 -31.99 -5.88
C GLY A 4 5.26 -33.05 -5.04
N THR A 5 5.94 -33.76 -4.13
CA THR A 5 5.28 -34.76 -3.24
C THR A 5 4.88 -34.21 -1.87
N LEU A 6 5.03 -32.91 -1.64
CA LEU A 6 4.79 -32.29 -0.34
C LEU A 6 3.80 -31.14 -0.53
N TYR A 7 2.55 -31.37 -0.15
CA TYR A 7 1.57 -30.31 0.07
C TYR A 7 1.75 -29.87 1.53
N LEU A 8 2.55 -28.82 1.73
CA LEU A 8 2.69 -28.18 3.02
C LEU A 8 1.59 -27.14 3.16
N GLY A 9 0.86 -27.17 4.28
CA GLY A 9 0.14 -25.99 4.75
C GLY A 9 1.14 -24.92 5.20
N ASP A 10 0.68 -23.70 5.35
CA ASP A 10 1.52 -22.61 5.85
C ASP A 10 1.96 -22.89 7.30
N ASP A 11 3.27 -22.87 7.58
CA ASP A 11 3.86 -23.12 8.91
C ASP A 11 3.82 -21.85 9.78
N GLY A 12 2.64 -21.23 9.87
CA GLY A 12 2.37 -20.07 10.72
C GLY A 12 2.68 -18.72 10.05
N GLU A 13 2.95 -17.72 10.88
CA GLU A 13 2.97 -16.30 10.48
C GLU A 13 4.34 -15.91 9.92
N TRP A 14 4.63 -16.35 8.70
CA TRP A 14 5.95 -16.23 8.08
C TRP A 14 6.46 -14.79 7.93
N PHE A 15 5.66 -13.74 8.15
CA PHE A 15 6.05 -12.33 7.96
C PHE A 15 6.23 -11.53 9.28
N GLU A 16 6.33 -12.21 10.43
CA GLU A 16 6.51 -11.56 11.75
C GLU A 16 7.97 -11.35 12.15
N ASP A 17 8.85 -12.28 11.80
CA ASP A 17 10.18 -12.42 12.42
C ASP A 17 11.30 -11.59 11.74
N PHE A 18 10.94 -10.67 10.83
CA PHE A 18 11.89 -9.84 10.08
C PHE A 18 13.01 -10.66 9.38
N LYS A 19 12.74 -11.90 8.96
CA LYS A 19 13.75 -12.69 8.25
C LYS A 19 13.92 -12.11 6.84
N PRO A 20 15.14 -12.08 6.28
CA PRO A 20 15.40 -11.47 4.99
C PRO A 20 14.49 -11.99 3.85
N SER A 21 14.15 -13.28 3.83
CA SER A 21 13.23 -13.88 2.86
C SER A 21 11.83 -13.30 2.92
N ASP A 22 11.37 -12.96 4.12
CA ASP A 22 9.98 -12.64 4.43
C ASP A 22 9.69 -11.16 4.18
N ILE A 23 10.73 -10.33 4.30
CA ILE A 23 10.70 -8.89 4.03
C ILE A 23 11.35 -8.52 2.69
N SER A 24 11.69 -9.49 1.85
CA SER A 24 12.22 -9.21 0.51
C SER A 24 11.16 -8.53 -0.37
N ARG A 25 11.61 -7.82 -1.41
CA ARG A 25 10.75 -7.12 -2.36
C ARG A 25 10.79 -7.80 -3.71
N VAL A 26 9.61 -7.99 -4.30
CA VAL A 26 9.51 -8.21 -5.74
C VAL A 26 9.93 -6.92 -6.43
N THR A 27 10.92 -7.03 -7.32
CA THR A 27 11.38 -5.91 -8.13
C THR A 27 11.22 -6.17 -9.61
N SER A 28 11.04 -5.10 -10.38
CA SER A 28 11.00 -5.13 -11.84
C SER A 28 12.19 -4.35 -12.42
N ASP A 29 12.68 -4.78 -13.57
CA ASP A 29 13.74 -4.10 -14.35
C ASP A 29 13.16 -3.12 -15.39
N ARG A 30 11.87 -3.27 -15.72
CA ARG A 30 11.17 -2.49 -16.74
C ARG A 30 9.75 -2.14 -16.33
N LEU A 31 9.28 -1.01 -16.85
CA LEU A 31 7.86 -0.67 -16.97
C LEU A 31 7.57 -0.37 -18.43
N PHE A 32 6.37 -0.70 -18.91
CA PHE A 32 6.02 -0.47 -20.30
C PHE A 32 4.53 -0.15 -20.44
N GLY A 33 4.22 0.68 -21.43
CA GLY A 33 2.86 0.98 -21.84
C GLY A 33 2.51 0.21 -23.10
N VAL A 34 1.31 -0.36 -23.16
CA VAL A 34 0.79 -1.06 -24.35
C VAL A 34 -0.43 -0.36 -24.91
N ASP A 35 -0.55 -0.34 -26.23
CA ASP A 35 -1.78 0.01 -26.91
C ASP A 35 -2.76 -1.15 -26.79
N THR A 36 -3.90 -0.94 -26.13
CA THR A 36 -4.85 -2.04 -25.83
C THR A 36 -5.60 -2.55 -27.06
N ALA A 37 -5.70 -1.74 -28.13
CA ALA A 37 -6.37 -2.16 -29.37
C ALA A 37 -5.48 -3.05 -30.24
N THR A 38 -4.17 -2.78 -30.27
CA THR A 38 -3.21 -3.44 -31.15
C THR A 38 -2.25 -4.40 -30.42
N GLY A 39 -2.16 -4.30 -29.10
CA GLY A 39 -1.21 -5.04 -28.26
C GLY A 39 0.25 -4.59 -28.40
N LYS A 40 0.53 -3.52 -29.14
CA LYS A 40 1.90 -3.04 -29.39
C LYS A 40 2.41 -2.20 -28.22
N THR A 41 3.68 -2.38 -27.86
CA THR A 41 4.38 -1.50 -26.91
C THR A 41 4.43 -0.08 -27.46
N ARG A 42 3.95 0.88 -26.66
CA ARG A 42 4.01 2.32 -26.95
C ARG A 42 5.31 2.94 -26.45
N TRP A 43 5.71 2.56 -25.25
CA TRP A 43 6.92 3.03 -24.60
C TRP A 43 7.42 1.98 -23.63
N GLU A 44 8.71 2.05 -23.31
CA GLU A 44 9.36 1.21 -22.32
C GLU A 44 10.29 2.11 -21.48
N TYR A 45 10.30 1.87 -20.18
CA TYR A 45 11.19 2.48 -19.21
C TYR A 45 12.10 1.41 -18.64
N SER A 46 13.39 1.73 -18.53
CA SER A 46 14.40 0.95 -17.82
C SER A 46 15.31 1.91 -17.05
N GLY A 47 15.61 1.60 -15.80
CA GLY A 47 16.41 2.49 -14.93
C GLY A 47 17.07 1.72 -13.81
N GLY A 48 16.42 1.70 -12.65
CA GLY A 48 16.80 0.96 -11.46
C GLY A 48 16.07 -0.38 -11.30
N ALA A 49 16.23 -1.00 -10.13
CA ALA A 49 15.34 -2.04 -9.65
C ALA A 49 14.10 -1.39 -9.04
N ILE A 50 12.97 -1.49 -9.73
CA ILE A 50 11.69 -0.86 -9.37
C ILE A 50 11.04 -1.68 -8.26
N ILE A 51 10.63 -1.04 -7.17
CA ILE A 51 9.95 -1.71 -6.05
C ILE A 51 8.46 -1.80 -6.36
N ASN A 52 7.96 -2.99 -6.69
CA ASN A 52 6.63 -3.14 -7.31
C ASN A 52 5.47 -2.64 -6.44
N SER A 53 5.57 -2.80 -5.12
CA SER A 53 4.55 -2.34 -4.16
C SER A 53 4.40 -0.81 -4.08
N THR A 54 5.24 -0.07 -4.80
CA THR A 54 5.24 1.40 -4.84
C THR A 54 4.74 1.95 -6.18
N ILE A 55 4.47 1.09 -7.18
CA ILE A 55 3.97 1.55 -8.47
C ILE A 55 2.56 2.11 -8.27
N THR A 56 2.44 3.42 -8.49
CA THR A 56 1.23 4.20 -8.23
C THR A 56 0.94 5.04 -9.46
N ILE A 57 -0.34 5.17 -9.83
CA ILE A 57 -0.76 6.09 -10.89
C ILE A 57 -1.64 7.17 -10.26
N GLY A 58 -1.32 8.42 -10.55
CA GLY A 58 -2.10 9.59 -10.15
C GLY A 58 -2.20 10.54 -11.34
N GLU A 59 -3.43 10.86 -11.75
CA GLU A 59 -3.69 11.59 -12.99
C GLU A 59 -2.97 10.90 -14.18
N ASP A 60 -2.22 11.65 -14.99
CA ASP A 60 -1.43 11.15 -16.13
C ASP A 60 0.03 10.83 -15.77
N VAL A 61 0.32 10.50 -14.51
CA VAL A 61 1.70 10.26 -14.03
C VAL A 61 1.81 8.93 -13.29
N ILE A 62 2.85 8.17 -13.62
CA ILE A 62 3.26 6.95 -12.91
C ILE A 62 4.36 7.33 -11.92
N TYR A 63 4.17 6.96 -10.65
CA TYR A 63 5.15 7.14 -9.59
C TYR A 63 5.62 5.79 -9.05
N PHE A 64 6.90 5.69 -8.72
CA PHE A 64 7.45 4.50 -8.05
C PHE A 64 8.77 4.83 -7.37
N ILE A 65 9.17 3.97 -6.43
CA ILE A 65 10.49 3.97 -5.83
C ILE A 65 11.34 2.93 -6.56
N GLU A 66 12.53 3.31 -7.00
CA GLU A 66 13.53 2.39 -7.56
C GLU A 66 14.86 2.50 -6.82
N SER A 67 15.61 1.40 -6.76
CA SER A 67 17.01 1.41 -6.32
C SER A 67 17.94 1.49 -7.53
N THR A 68 18.85 2.46 -7.53
CA THR A 68 19.88 2.60 -8.57
C THR A 68 21.21 1.96 -8.20
N ALA A 69 21.29 1.26 -7.06
CA ALA A 69 22.49 0.54 -6.64
C ALA A 69 22.89 -0.51 -7.70
N GLU A 70 24.19 -0.67 -7.94
CA GLU A 70 24.70 -1.59 -8.97
C GLU A 70 24.24 -3.03 -8.71
N GLU A 71 24.31 -3.49 -7.46
CA GLU A 71 23.82 -4.83 -7.09
C GLU A 71 22.32 -4.98 -7.35
N ALA A 72 21.52 -3.96 -7.01
CA ALA A 72 20.08 -3.99 -7.21
C ALA A 72 19.71 -4.06 -8.69
N ARG A 73 20.37 -3.22 -9.51
CA ARG A 73 20.17 -3.19 -10.97
C ARG A 73 20.54 -4.51 -11.63
N ALA A 74 21.64 -5.12 -11.20
CA ALA A 74 22.08 -6.42 -11.71
C ALA A 74 21.07 -7.56 -11.43
N LYS A 75 20.22 -7.40 -10.40
CA LYS A 75 19.20 -8.38 -9.99
C LYS A 75 17.77 -7.86 -10.18
N ALA A 76 17.58 -6.76 -10.90
CA ALA A 76 16.24 -6.23 -11.18
C ALA A 76 15.41 -7.28 -11.94
N GLY A 77 14.10 -7.34 -11.67
CA GLY A 77 13.24 -8.42 -12.16
C GLY A 77 13.17 -9.65 -11.25
N THR A 78 13.84 -9.61 -10.09
CA THR A 78 13.85 -10.72 -9.11
C THR A 78 13.34 -10.27 -7.73
N ILE A 79 13.27 -11.22 -6.80
CA ILE A 79 13.02 -10.94 -5.38
C ILE A 79 14.35 -10.55 -4.72
N GLN A 80 14.41 -9.38 -4.09
CA GLN A 80 15.62 -8.80 -3.50
C GLN A 80 15.43 -8.46 -2.03
N THR A 81 16.47 -8.67 -1.24
CA THR A 81 16.46 -8.27 0.17
C THR A 81 16.55 -6.75 0.28
N ILE A 82 15.99 -6.16 1.33
CA ILE A 82 15.99 -4.70 1.53
C ILE A 82 17.40 -4.10 1.60
N GLY A 83 18.40 -4.86 2.07
CA GLY A 83 19.79 -4.41 2.16
C GLY A 83 20.45 -4.20 0.79
N GLN A 84 19.91 -4.81 -0.27
CA GLN A 84 20.38 -4.62 -1.65
C GLN A 84 19.77 -3.37 -2.28
N LEU A 85 18.59 -2.95 -1.82
CA LEU A 85 17.79 -1.87 -2.40
C LEU A 85 18.19 -0.49 -1.87
N THR A 86 19.49 -0.18 -1.88
CA THR A 86 20.04 1.12 -1.48
C THR A 86 20.01 2.14 -2.63
N HIS A 87 20.39 3.40 -2.39
CA HIS A 87 20.35 4.47 -3.40
C HIS A 87 18.95 4.60 -4.04
N GLN A 88 17.95 4.84 -3.19
CA GLN A 88 16.56 4.87 -3.62
C GLN A 88 16.18 6.23 -4.19
N LYS A 89 15.42 6.19 -5.28
CA LYS A 89 14.85 7.37 -5.95
C LYS A 89 13.34 7.23 -6.04
N LEU A 90 12.63 8.32 -5.76
CA LEU A 90 11.24 8.49 -6.19
C LEU A 90 11.24 9.02 -7.62
N VAL A 91 10.60 8.29 -8.53
CA VAL A 91 10.58 8.59 -9.96
C VAL A 91 9.15 8.89 -10.39
N ALA A 92 8.99 9.88 -11.27
CA ALA A 92 7.73 10.19 -11.94
C ALA A 92 7.89 10.10 -13.46
N LEU A 93 7.04 9.29 -14.09
CA LEU A 93 6.98 9.13 -15.54
C LEU A 93 5.64 9.64 -16.07
N ASP A 94 5.67 10.24 -17.24
CA ASP A 94 4.46 10.49 -18.03
C ASP A 94 3.79 9.15 -18.40
N LEU A 95 2.51 8.99 -18.09
CA LEU A 95 1.75 7.76 -18.35
C LEU A 95 1.65 7.43 -19.84
N ASN A 96 1.59 8.45 -20.69
CA ASN A 96 1.33 8.29 -22.12
C ASN A 96 2.61 8.01 -22.93
N SER A 97 3.75 8.54 -22.49
CA SER A 97 5.02 8.44 -23.21
C SER A 97 6.10 7.66 -22.47
N GLY A 98 5.93 7.34 -21.20
CA GLY A 98 6.95 6.71 -20.35
C GLY A 98 8.16 7.60 -20.07
N GLN A 99 8.09 8.89 -20.44
CA GLN A 99 9.21 9.82 -20.29
C GLN A 99 9.33 10.26 -18.84
N ARG A 100 10.56 10.30 -18.34
CA ARG A 100 10.82 10.76 -16.97
C ARG A 100 10.54 12.26 -16.86
N GLN A 101 9.55 12.62 -16.06
CA GLN A 101 9.22 14.02 -15.76
C GLN A 101 10.16 14.57 -14.69
N TRP A 102 10.41 13.79 -13.63
CA TRP A 102 11.34 14.13 -12.57
C TRP A 102 11.75 12.89 -11.77
N GLU A 103 12.83 13.03 -10.99
CA GLU A 103 13.24 12.09 -9.95
C GLU A 103 13.80 12.83 -8.74
N ARG A 104 13.73 12.22 -7.56
CA ARG A 104 14.31 12.74 -6.31
C ARG A 104 14.94 11.62 -5.50
N ASP A 105 16.11 11.89 -4.93
CA ASP A 105 16.68 11.05 -3.89
C ASP A 105 15.90 11.25 -2.59
N HIS A 106 15.55 10.15 -1.93
CA HIS A 106 14.90 10.14 -0.63
C HIS A 106 15.46 9.00 0.23
N ASP A 107 15.52 9.22 1.54
CA ASP A 107 15.88 8.17 2.48
C ASP A 107 14.62 7.47 3.01
N PHE A 108 14.26 6.34 2.38
CA PHE A 108 13.20 5.45 2.87
C PHE A 108 13.77 4.22 3.59
N SER A 109 14.99 4.28 4.13
CA SER A 109 15.65 3.14 4.80
C SER A 109 14.88 2.60 6.01
N LYS A 110 13.97 3.39 6.58
CA LYS A 110 13.06 2.97 7.66
C LYS A 110 11.87 2.12 7.17
N LEU A 111 11.59 2.06 5.88
CA LEU A 111 10.46 1.30 5.30
C LEU A 111 10.84 -0.16 5.04
N GLN A 112 11.03 -0.93 6.10
CA GLN A 112 11.75 -2.20 6.08
C GLN A 112 10.88 -3.44 5.91
N PHE A 113 9.74 -3.54 6.60
CA PHE A 113 8.86 -4.71 6.45
C PHE A 113 8.06 -4.67 5.15
N MET A 114 7.43 -3.53 4.85
CA MET A 114 6.77 -3.23 3.58
C MET A 114 7.03 -1.77 3.20
N THR A 115 6.89 -1.47 1.91
CA THR A 115 7.01 -0.11 1.37
C THR A 115 5.84 0.09 0.41
N TYR A 116 4.91 0.95 0.78
CA TYR A 116 3.80 1.35 -0.07
C TYR A 116 3.99 2.77 -0.54
N LEU A 117 3.47 3.06 -1.72
CA LEU A 117 3.26 4.40 -2.21
C LEU A 117 1.79 4.51 -2.59
N VAL A 118 1.12 5.58 -2.16
CA VAL A 118 -0.26 5.88 -2.55
C VAL A 118 -0.36 7.34 -2.96
N TYR A 119 -1.32 7.65 -3.83
CA TYR A 119 -1.54 8.99 -4.36
C TYR A 119 -2.96 9.47 -4.06
N ALA A 120 -3.10 10.72 -3.61
CA ALA A 120 -4.36 11.45 -3.59
C ALA A 120 -4.11 12.96 -3.48
N ASP A 121 -4.96 13.77 -4.13
CA ASP A 121 -4.93 15.24 -4.06
C ASP A 121 -3.52 15.86 -4.19
N ASP A 122 -2.79 15.45 -5.24
CA ASP A 122 -1.43 15.91 -5.51
C ASP A 122 -0.40 15.57 -4.41
N MET A 123 -0.69 14.57 -3.57
CA MET A 123 0.19 14.08 -2.51
C MET A 123 0.53 12.61 -2.75
N LEU A 124 1.82 12.30 -2.67
CA LEU A 124 2.35 10.95 -2.64
C LEU A 124 2.68 10.59 -1.20
N ILE A 125 2.13 9.51 -0.69
CA ILE A 125 2.40 9.03 0.66
C ILE A 125 3.21 7.75 0.60
N ALA A 126 4.49 7.82 0.96
CA ALA A 126 5.34 6.65 1.14
C ALA A 126 5.25 6.18 2.59
N THR A 127 4.87 4.92 2.82
CA THR A 127 4.67 4.40 4.19
C THR A 127 5.08 2.94 4.34
N GLY A 128 5.41 2.57 5.57
CA GLY A 128 5.86 1.24 5.95
C GLY A 128 6.33 1.22 7.39
N THR A 129 6.94 0.10 7.81
CA THR A 129 7.45 -0.01 9.19
C THR A 129 8.90 -0.48 9.24
N ASP A 130 9.60 -0.10 10.30
CA ASP A 130 10.92 -0.62 10.63
C ASP A 130 10.85 -2.00 11.32
N LYS A 131 12.01 -2.62 11.53
CA LYS A 131 12.17 -3.90 12.24
C LYS A 131 11.59 -3.89 13.66
N ASP A 132 11.53 -2.72 14.28
CA ASP A 132 11.03 -2.51 15.62
C ASP A 132 9.53 -2.20 15.60
N LYS A 133 8.86 -2.38 14.45
CA LYS A 133 7.43 -2.17 14.23
C LYS A 133 6.96 -0.75 14.55
N ASN A 134 7.79 0.23 14.24
CA ASN A 134 7.39 1.63 14.17
C ASN A 134 6.93 1.93 12.75
N TYR A 135 5.78 2.59 12.61
CA TYR A 135 5.31 3.15 11.36
C TYR A 135 6.09 4.42 11.01
N HIS A 136 6.42 4.54 9.73
CA HIS A 136 7.03 5.73 9.15
C HIS A 136 6.24 6.11 7.91
N THR A 137 5.79 7.36 7.88
CA THR A 137 5.00 7.93 6.79
C THR A 137 5.66 9.20 6.31
N TYR A 138 5.82 9.34 5.00
CA TYR A 138 6.38 10.50 4.33
C TYR A 138 5.40 11.00 3.28
N ALA A 139 4.92 12.23 3.42
CA ALA A 139 4.08 12.88 2.43
C ALA A 139 4.90 13.81 1.54
N LEU A 140 4.78 13.61 0.24
CA LEU A 140 5.62 14.22 -0.78
C LEU A 140 4.72 14.92 -1.80
N ALA A 141 5.12 16.09 -2.27
CA ALA A 141 4.40 16.80 -3.32
C ALA A 141 4.50 16.05 -4.65
N ALA A 142 3.37 15.69 -5.27
CA ALA A 142 3.41 14.98 -6.56
C ALA A 142 3.77 15.93 -7.72
N SER A 143 3.39 17.20 -7.60
CA SER A 143 3.72 18.27 -8.53
C SER A 143 4.33 19.49 -7.82
N ARG A 144 4.59 20.55 -8.60
CA ARG A 144 5.17 21.80 -8.10
C ARG A 144 4.15 22.53 -7.25
N ARG A 145 4.54 22.93 -6.03
CA ARG A 145 3.68 23.70 -5.11
C ARG A 145 4.22 25.11 -4.89
N VAL A 146 3.32 26.04 -4.63
CA VAL A 146 3.66 27.39 -4.16
C VAL A 146 3.34 27.43 -2.67
N THR A 147 4.35 27.71 -1.86
CA THR A 147 4.23 27.86 -0.41
C THR A 147 4.52 29.29 -0.01
N LYS A 148 4.07 29.70 1.17
CA LYS A 148 4.44 30.98 1.77
C LYS A 148 5.48 30.73 2.85
N THR A 149 6.54 31.53 2.88
CA THR A 149 7.48 31.58 3.99
C THR A 149 6.85 32.28 5.19
N GLU A 150 7.49 32.20 6.36
CA GLU A 150 7.06 32.91 7.56
C GLU A 150 7.00 34.44 7.36
N ASP A 151 7.87 34.97 6.49
CA ASP A 151 7.92 36.39 6.11
C ASP A 151 6.82 36.78 5.09
N GLY A 152 5.99 35.83 4.65
CA GLY A 152 4.88 36.05 3.71
C GLY A 152 5.27 35.99 2.23
N ASP A 153 6.55 35.81 1.91
CA ASP A 153 7.05 35.64 0.55
C ASP A 153 6.67 34.29 -0.04
N SER A 154 6.43 34.26 -1.35
CA SER A 154 6.10 33.00 -2.04
C SER A 154 7.39 32.24 -2.40
N SER A 155 7.49 31.00 -1.93
CA SER A 155 8.52 30.04 -2.32
C SER A 155 7.92 28.93 -3.20
N ILE A 156 8.75 28.36 -4.07
CA ILE A 156 8.35 27.26 -4.94
C ILE A 156 8.93 25.97 -4.37
N LEU A 157 8.06 25.02 -4.03
CA LEU A 157 8.46 23.66 -3.73
C LEU A 157 8.46 22.83 -5.03
N PRO A 158 9.60 22.24 -5.41
CA PRO A 158 9.63 21.36 -6.56
C PRO A 158 8.82 20.07 -6.31
N PRO A 159 8.42 19.36 -7.39
CA PRO A 159 7.86 18.02 -7.25
C PRO A 159 8.82 17.08 -6.51
N GLY A 160 8.22 16.16 -5.76
CA GLY A 160 8.89 15.19 -4.90
C GLY A 160 9.42 15.77 -3.60
N SER A 161 9.17 17.03 -3.26
CA SER A 161 9.56 17.62 -1.96
C SER A 161 8.75 17.06 -0.80
N LEU A 162 9.40 16.84 0.34
CA LEU A 162 8.74 16.49 1.61
C LEU A 162 7.84 17.62 2.09
N LEU A 163 6.63 17.25 2.48
CA LEU A 163 5.58 18.15 2.98
C LEU A 163 5.37 17.95 4.48
N TRP A 164 5.24 16.70 4.91
CA TRP A 164 5.17 16.30 6.31
C TRP A 164 5.63 14.86 6.45
N GLU A 165 6.00 14.49 7.67
CA GLU A 165 6.29 13.10 8.04
C GLU A 165 5.70 12.79 9.41
N ASP A 166 5.42 11.51 9.63
CA ASP A 166 4.95 10.99 10.91
C ASP A 166 5.65 9.66 11.24
N HIS A 167 5.94 9.49 12.53
CA HIS A 167 6.65 8.33 13.06
C HIS A 167 6.04 7.93 14.40
N HIS A 168 5.47 6.72 14.46
CA HIS A 168 4.82 6.24 15.67
C HIS A 168 4.98 4.73 15.85
N LYS A 169 4.81 4.26 17.08
CA LYS A 169 4.77 2.83 17.37
C LYS A 169 3.43 2.25 16.89
N GLU A 170 3.45 1.04 16.32
CA GLU A 170 2.21 0.37 15.89
C GLU A 170 1.14 0.35 17.01
N GLY A 171 -0.06 0.78 16.67
CA GLY A 171 -1.26 0.66 17.49
C GLY A 171 -1.92 -0.72 17.34
N LYS A 172 -1.79 -1.36 16.16
CA LYS A 172 -2.24 -2.75 15.97
C LYS A 172 -1.15 -3.74 16.41
N GLY A 173 -1.02 -4.00 17.70
CA GLY A 173 -0.10 -5.04 18.23
C GLY A 173 -0.50 -6.50 17.97
N HIS A 174 -1.34 -6.77 16.95
CA HIS A 174 -1.82 -8.10 16.60
C HIS A 174 -1.31 -8.48 15.20
N HIS A 175 -1.09 -9.78 14.96
CA HIS A 175 -0.58 -10.41 13.72
C HIS A 175 -0.71 -9.54 12.45
N SER A 176 0.45 -9.23 11.86
CA SER A 176 0.71 -8.38 10.70
C SER A 176 0.21 -6.94 10.83
N GLY A 177 0.14 -6.46 12.06
CA GLY A 177 -0.15 -5.07 12.37
C GLY A 177 0.79 -4.11 11.66
N HIS A 178 2.05 -4.48 11.56
CA HIS A 178 3.13 -3.74 10.88
C HIS A 178 3.13 -3.84 9.35
N LEU A 179 2.26 -4.64 8.74
CA LEU A 179 2.22 -4.85 7.27
C LEU A 179 1.05 -4.17 6.57
N GLN A 180 0.26 -3.38 7.31
CA GLN A 180 -1.03 -2.89 6.82
C GLN A 180 -0.84 -1.94 5.65
N HIS A 181 -1.49 -2.25 4.54
CA HIS A 181 -1.60 -1.33 3.42
C HIS A 181 -2.44 -0.12 3.84
N PRO A 182 -1.99 1.13 3.59
CA PRO A 182 -2.77 2.32 3.92
C PRO A 182 -4.00 2.46 3.02
N VAL A 183 -4.96 3.29 3.44
CA VAL A 183 -6.13 3.64 2.64
C VAL A 183 -6.36 5.14 2.72
N ILE A 184 -6.72 5.78 1.61
CA ILE A 184 -7.12 7.19 1.59
C ILE A 184 -8.60 7.27 1.22
N VAL A 185 -9.37 8.04 1.98
CA VAL A 185 -10.77 8.36 1.67
C VAL A 185 -10.98 9.86 1.82
N GLY A 186 -11.24 10.56 0.71
CA GLY A 186 -11.30 12.02 0.70
C GLY A 186 -9.98 12.63 1.17
N ASP A 187 -10.05 13.57 2.11
CA ASP A 187 -8.89 14.23 2.72
C ASP A 187 -8.30 13.46 3.93
N THR A 188 -8.65 12.18 4.13
CA THR A 188 -8.18 11.38 5.28
C THR A 188 -7.28 10.23 4.83
N PHE A 189 -6.07 10.17 5.38
CA PHE A 189 -5.15 9.05 5.26
C PHE A 189 -5.29 8.11 6.47
N TYR A 190 -5.54 6.84 6.23
CA TYR A 190 -5.65 5.79 7.24
C TYR A 190 -4.45 4.86 7.12
N SER A 191 -3.70 4.72 8.21
CA SER A 191 -2.57 3.81 8.32
C SER A 191 -2.50 3.30 9.74
N ASP A 192 -2.06 2.05 9.92
CA ASP A 192 -2.09 1.39 11.24
C ASP A 192 -3.48 1.46 11.91
N GLN A 193 -3.60 1.98 13.14
CA GLN A 193 -4.85 2.23 13.85
C GLN A 193 -5.17 3.71 13.95
N TRP A 194 -4.53 4.54 13.13
CA TRP A 194 -4.69 5.98 13.14
C TRP A 194 -5.30 6.48 11.83
N ALA A 195 -5.92 7.65 11.92
CA ALA A 195 -6.31 8.46 10.78
C ALA A 195 -5.65 9.83 10.88
N PHE A 196 -5.22 10.35 9.74
CA PHE A 196 -4.51 11.61 9.61
C PHE A 196 -5.22 12.50 8.61
N ASP A 197 -5.20 13.81 8.85
CA ASP A 197 -5.45 14.79 7.81
C ASP A 197 -4.39 14.63 6.72
N LEU A 198 -4.82 14.37 5.49
CA LEU A 198 -3.92 14.08 4.37
C LEU A 198 -2.96 15.24 4.09
N LYS A 199 -3.42 16.49 4.26
CA LYS A 199 -2.69 17.69 3.88
C LYS A 199 -1.64 18.08 4.91
N SER A 200 -1.99 17.98 6.19
CA SER A 200 -1.15 18.44 7.28
C SER A 200 -0.41 17.32 8.01
N GLY A 201 -0.77 16.06 7.80
CA GLY A 201 -0.23 14.92 8.55
C GLY A 201 -0.67 14.88 10.01
N LYS A 202 -1.63 15.72 10.41
CA LYS A 202 -2.09 15.77 11.79
C LYS A 202 -2.96 14.54 12.06
N GLN A 203 -2.64 13.78 13.11
CA GLN A 203 -3.51 12.73 13.59
C GLN A 203 -4.88 13.32 13.97
N ILE A 204 -5.94 12.82 13.35
CA ILE A 204 -7.32 13.21 13.61
C ILE A 204 -8.09 12.15 14.39
N ARG A 205 -7.68 10.87 14.32
CA ARG A 205 -8.28 9.75 15.08
C ARG A 205 -7.25 8.67 15.40
N ASP A 206 -7.41 8.01 16.53
CA ASP A 206 -6.73 6.77 16.95
C ASP A 206 -7.71 5.68 17.39
N ASP A 207 -9.02 5.93 17.26
CA ASP A 207 -10.09 5.06 17.72
C ASP A 207 -10.59 4.12 16.62
N LEU A 208 -9.77 3.79 15.61
CA LEU A 208 -10.19 2.94 14.49
C LEU A 208 -10.72 1.58 14.98
N PRO A 209 -11.58 0.90 14.19
CA PRO A 209 -12.07 -0.42 14.54
C PRO A 209 -10.93 -1.38 14.93
N GLU A 210 -11.15 -2.26 15.91
CA GLU A 210 -10.21 -3.35 16.16
C GLU A 210 -10.15 -4.26 14.93
N ARG A 211 -8.94 -4.59 14.50
CA ARG A 211 -8.69 -5.44 13.33
C ARG A 211 -7.81 -6.60 13.76
N ARG A 212 -8.16 -7.81 13.32
CA ARG A 212 -7.47 -9.04 13.71
C ARG A 212 -6.91 -9.78 12.52
N GLY A 213 -5.65 -10.17 12.65
CA GLY A 213 -4.91 -10.93 11.66
C GLY A 213 -4.43 -10.09 10.48
N CYS A 214 -3.80 -10.79 9.54
CA CYS A 214 -3.07 -10.28 8.38
C CYS A 214 -3.85 -9.41 7.38
N GLY A 215 -5.18 -9.58 7.24
CA GLY A 215 -5.97 -8.93 6.19
C GLY A 215 -5.90 -7.39 6.22
N THR A 216 -5.72 -6.80 5.04
CA THR A 216 -5.60 -5.35 4.84
C THR A 216 -6.97 -4.66 4.83
N MET A 217 -6.96 -3.34 4.96
CA MET A 217 -8.17 -2.53 4.80
C MET A 217 -8.41 -2.23 3.32
N SER A 218 -9.67 -2.06 2.96
CA SER A 218 -10.10 -1.43 1.72
C SER A 218 -11.24 -0.46 2.02
N ALA A 219 -11.52 0.48 1.13
CA ALA A 219 -12.61 1.41 1.35
C ALA A 219 -13.32 1.83 0.06
N SER A 220 -14.55 2.24 0.26
CA SER A 220 -15.34 3.08 -0.64
C SER A 220 -15.46 4.47 -0.03
N ARG A 221 -16.19 5.38 -0.69
CA ARG A 221 -16.41 6.75 -0.21
C ARG A 221 -16.98 6.85 1.21
N HIS A 222 -17.87 5.94 1.59
CA HIS A 222 -18.65 6.02 2.83
C HIS A 222 -18.40 4.86 3.80
N SER A 223 -17.57 3.89 3.41
CA SER A 223 -17.39 2.67 4.21
C SER A 223 -16.02 2.07 4.01
N MET A 224 -15.44 1.60 5.11
CA MET A 224 -14.21 0.84 5.16
C MET A 224 -14.51 -0.62 5.47
N PHE A 225 -13.78 -1.52 4.83
CA PHE A 225 -13.91 -2.96 4.98
C PHE A 225 -12.58 -3.54 5.46
N PHE A 226 -12.65 -4.49 6.38
CA PHE A 226 -11.46 -5.01 7.03
C PHE A 226 -11.70 -6.40 7.59
N ARG A 227 -10.60 -7.10 7.85
CA ARG A 227 -10.62 -8.37 8.56
C ARG A 227 -10.67 -8.16 10.07
N HIS A 228 -11.63 -8.80 10.72
CA HIS A 228 -11.63 -9.00 12.17
C HIS A 228 -11.88 -10.48 12.48
N TYR A 229 -12.84 -10.80 13.35
CA TYR A 229 -13.33 -12.17 13.51
C TYR A 229 -14.04 -12.65 12.23
N PHE A 230 -14.77 -11.76 11.58
CA PHE A 230 -15.45 -11.97 10.31
C PHE A 230 -15.14 -10.83 9.33
N HIS A 231 -15.86 -10.76 8.20
CA HIS A 231 -15.87 -9.56 7.35
C HIS A 231 -16.41 -8.36 8.12
N GLY A 232 -15.55 -7.38 8.40
CA GLY A 232 -15.90 -6.14 9.08
C GLY A 232 -16.25 -5.04 8.09
N MET A 233 -17.22 -4.21 8.48
CA MET A 233 -17.57 -2.97 7.80
C MET A 233 -17.65 -1.85 8.83
N TRP A 234 -17.05 -0.72 8.52
CA TRP A 234 -17.16 0.52 9.27
C TRP A 234 -17.75 1.60 8.38
N ASN A 235 -18.94 2.07 8.73
CA ASN A 235 -19.59 3.19 8.05
C ASN A 235 -18.96 4.50 8.56
N LEU A 236 -18.37 5.26 7.65
CA LEU A 236 -17.59 6.46 7.99
C LEU A 236 -18.49 7.64 8.39
N ASP A 237 -19.73 7.71 7.87
CA ASP A 237 -20.66 8.80 8.15
C ASP A 237 -21.30 8.69 9.55
N THR A 238 -21.64 7.46 9.96
CA THR A 238 -22.36 7.18 11.22
C THR A 238 -21.46 6.64 12.32
N ASN A 239 -20.18 6.40 12.01
CA ASN A 239 -19.21 5.70 12.85
C ASN A 239 -19.63 4.27 13.27
N LYS A 240 -20.66 3.69 12.64
CA LYS A 240 -21.18 2.36 12.97
C LYS A 240 -20.26 1.25 12.47
N ARG A 241 -20.01 0.25 13.31
CA ARG A 241 -19.19 -0.94 13.01
C ARG A 241 -20.08 -2.17 13.00
N THR A 242 -19.96 -3.00 11.97
CA THR A 242 -20.74 -4.23 11.80
C THR A 242 -19.87 -5.36 11.28
N GLN A 243 -20.28 -6.60 11.53
CA GLN A 243 -19.64 -7.78 10.97
C GLN A 243 -20.66 -8.65 10.24
N PHE A 244 -20.24 -9.27 9.14
CA PHE A 244 -21.01 -10.31 8.44
C PHE A 244 -20.55 -11.67 8.97
N GLU A 245 -21.24 -12.17 9.98
CA GLU A 245 -20.82 -13.36 10.74
C GLU A 245 -20.81 -14.65 9.89
N GLY A 246 -19.95 -15.59 10.28
CA GLY A 246 -19.79 -16.90 9.64
C GLY A 246 -18.76 -16.98 8.51
N ILE A 247 -18.35 -15.84 7.94
CA ILE A 247 -17.37 -15.75 6.84
C ILE A 247 -16.19 -14.83 7.18
N ARG A 248 -15.01 -15.12 6.63
CA ARG A 248 -13.79 -14.35 6.88
C ARG A 248 -12.93 -14.23 5.61
N SER A 249 -12.18 -13.13 5.52
CA SER A 249 -11.22 -12.89 4.44
C SER A 249 -9.84 -13.49 4.76
N GLY A 250 -9.05 -13.71 3.71
CA GLY A 250 -7.69 -14.20 3.78
C GLY A 250 -6.68 -13.22 4.39
N CYS A 251 -5.40 -13.54 4.19
CA CYS A 251 -4.30 -12.77 4.77
C CYS A 251 -3.96 -11.46 4.08
N TRP A 252 -4.57 -11.16 2.93
CA TRP A 252 -4.30 -9.94 2.20
C TRP A 252 -5.58 -9.21 1.81
N LEU A 253 -5.56 -8.49 0.70
CA LEU A 253 -6.73 -7.83 0.12
C LEU A 253 -7.78 -8.88 -0.29
N GLY A 254 -8.83 -9.04 0.51
CA GLY A 254 -9.92 -10.00 0.26
C GLY A 254 -11.32 -9.38 0.27
N LEU A 255 -11.44 -8.10 0.60
CA LEU A 255 -12.69 -7.35 0.60
C LEU A 255 -12.53 -6.21 -0.40
N ILE A 256 -13.23 -6.27 -1.53
CA ILE A 256 -12.97 -5.40 -2.69
C ILE A 256 -14.24 -4.59 -3.02
N PRO A 257 -14.30 -3.31 -2.63
CA PRO A 257 -15.39 -2.44 -3.04
C PRO A 257 -15.22 -2.02 -4.50
N ALA A 258 -16.06 -2.53 -5.40
CA ALA A 258 -15.99 -2.25 -6.83
C ALA A 258 -17.38 -2.32 -7.47
N GLY A 259 -17.64 -1.46 -8.47
CA GLY A 259 -18.89 -1.48 -9.23
C GLY A 259 -20.16 -1.24 -8.39
N GLY A 260 -20.05 -0.54 -7.25
CA GLY A 260 -21.17 -0.33 -6.33
C GLY A 260 -21.48 -1.51 -5.39
N MET A 261 -20.65 -2.55 -5.40
CA MET A 261 -20.79 -3.73 -4.54
C MET A 261 -19.55 -3.92 -3.66
N LEU A 262 -19.68 -4.73 -2.61
CA LEU A 262 -18.53 -5.32 -1.93
C LEU A 262 -18.34 -6.75 -2.43
N LEU A 263 -17.26 -7.00 -3.17
CA LEU A 263 -16.89 -8.32 -3.67
C LEU A 263 -15.88 -8.95 -2.71
N ALA A 264 -16.17 -10.15 -2.24
CA ALA A 264 -15.32 -10.91 -1.33
C ALA A 264 -15.05 -12.30 -1.93
N PRO A 265 -13.98 -12.46 -2.74
CA PRO A 265 -13.57 -13.78 -3.19
C PRO A 265 -13.21 -14.68 -2.01
N GLU A 266 -13.47 -15.98 -2.17
CA GLU A 266 -13.04 -16.98 -1.20
C GLU A 266 -11.52 -16.92 -1.08
N THR A 267 -11.03 -16.61 0.12
CA THR A 267 -9.60 -16.44 0.43
C THR A 267 -9.23 -17.03 1.78
N SER A 268 -10.14 -17.83 2.36
CA SER A 268 -10.03 -18.42 3.69
C SER A 268 -9.82 -19.93 3.64
N ALA A 269 -9.99 -20.59 2.50
CA ALA A 269 -9.67 -22.00 2.32
C ALA A 269 -8.17 -22.22 2.61
N GLY A 270 -7.89 -23.07 3.61
CA GLY A 270 -6.53 -23.30 4.13
C GLY A 270 -6.20 -22.52 5.40
N CYS A 271 -7.08 -21.61 5.86
CA CYS A 271 -6.92 -20.97 7.16
C CYS A 271 -7.24 -21.98 8.28
N SER A 272 -6.45 -21.96 9.37
CA SER A 272 -6.65 -22.80 10.56
C SER A 272 -7.87 -22.42 11.41
N CYS A 273 -8.62 -21.38 11.03
CA CYS A 273 -9.72 -20.83 11.80
C CYS A 273 -11.05 -21.54 11.53
N THR A 274 -11.92 -21.61 12.54
CA THR A 274 -13.21 -22.31 12.50
C THR A 274 -14.33 -21.44 11.91
N HIS A 275 -14.25 -21.13 10.61
CA HIS A 275 -15.29 -20.39 9.88
C HIS A 275 -16.09 -21.35 8.99
N SER A 276 -17.42 -21.33 9.12
CA SER A 276 -18.30 -22.30 8.47
C SER A 276 -18.63 -21.95 7.01
N ILE A 277 -18.47 -20.70 6.61
CA ILE A 277 -18.77 -20.23 5.24
C ILE A 277 -17.46 -19.97 4.51
N GLN A 278 -17.13 -20.87 3.57
CA GLN A 278 -15.98 -20.77 2.66
C GLN A 278 -16.50 -20.66 1.22
N THR A 279 -16.92 -19.46 0.83
CA THR A 279 -17.39 -19.19 -0.53
C THR A 279 -17.10 -17.76 -0.93
N SER A 280 -17.19 -17.47 -2.22
CA SER A 280 -17.15 -16.10 -2.71
C SER A 280 -18.50 -15.44 -2.51
N VAL A 281 -18.54 -14.20 -2.01
CA VAL A 281 -19.77 -13.46 -1.72
C VAL A 281 -19.71 -12.08 -2.37
N GLY A 282 -20.83 -11.63 -2.92
CA GLY A 282 -21.05 -10.23 -3.31
C GLY A 282 -22.13 -9.61 -2.43
N TYR A 283 -21.83 -8.50 -1.76
CA TYR A 283 -22.81 -7.74 -0.99
C TYR A 283 -23.29 -6.55 -1.82
N LEU A 284 -24.61 -6.46 -1.99
CA LEU A 284 -25.29 -5.35 -2.64
C LEU A 284 -25.81 -4.37 -1.57
N PRO A 285 -25.71 -3.05 -1.76
CA PRO A 285 -26.41 -2.07 -0.93
C PRO A 285 -27.93 -2.29 -0.98
N ARG A 286 -28.59 -2.26 0.19
CA ARG A 286 -30.07 -2.41 0.27
C ARG A 286 -30.85 -1.40 -0.57
N SER A 287 -30.30 -0.22 -0.84
CA SER A 287 -30.95 0.79 -1.68
C SER A 287 -31.01 0.41 -3.17
N LEU A 288 -30.30 -0.66 -3.57
CA LEU A 288 -30.26 -1.17 -4.93
C LEU A 288 -31.00 -2.51 -5.09
N GLU A 289 -31.61 -3.01 -4.01
CA GLU A 289 -32.61 -4.10 -4.07
C GLU A 289 -33.94 -3.58 -4.63
#